data_AF-A0A7I7U338-F1
#
_entry.id   AF-A0A7I7U338-F1
#
_cell.length_a   1.000
_cell.length_b   1.000
_cell.length_c   1.000
_cell.angle_alpha   90.00
_cell.angle_beta   90.00
_cell.angle_gamma   90.00
#
_symmetry.space_group_name_H-M   'P 1'
#
loop_
_entity.id
_entity.type
_entity.pdbx_description
1 polymer ?
#
loop_
_entity_poly.entity_id
_entity_poly.type
_entity_poly.pdbx_seq_one_letter_code
_entity_poly.pdbx_strand_id
1 'polypeptide(L)' 'MVEQHDDSPATPKDATQATDEQRREQDKLDHQNDDPDAPAGWQTHRQIPDEN' A
#
# COMPACT_ATOMS: atom_id res chain seq x y z
N MET A 1 1.31 32.92 11.52
CA MET A 1 0.84 32.27 10.27
C MET A 1 1.85 31.18 9.97
N VAL A 2 1.43 29.91 10.03
CA VAL A 2 2.29 28.79 9.63
C VAL A 2 2.05 28.63 8.13
N GLU A 3 3.08 28.89 7.34
CA GLU A 3 3.07 28.61 5.90
C GLU A 3 2.94 27.10 5.74
N GLN A 4 1.78 26.64 5.26
CA GLN A 4 1.61 25.24 4.90
C GLN A 4 2.32 25.06 3.57
N HIS A 5 3.57 24.59 3.62
CA HIS A 5 4.24 24.07 2.45
C HIS A 5 3.45 22.86 1.99
N ASP A 6 2.66 23.05 0.93
CA ASP A 6 2.05 21.98 0.16
C ASP A 6 3.20 21.19 -0.49
N ASP A 7 3.76 20.23 0.24
CA ASP A 7 4.71 19.22 -0.26
C ASP A 7 3.97 18.15 -1.10
N SER A 8 2.68 18.40 -1.39
CA SER A 8 1.87 17.59 -2.27
C SER A 8 2.59 17.45 -3.63
N PRO A 9 2.84 16.22 -4.10
CA PRO A 9 3.49 16.02 -5.38
C PRO A 9 2.71 16.74 -6.47
N ALA A 10 3.45 17.39 -7.39
CA ALA A 10 2.85 18.11 -8.51
C ALA A 10 1.77 17.25 -9.18
N THR A 11 0.60 17.84 -9.43
CA THR A 11 -0.54 17.14 -10.02
C THR A 11 -0.08 16.30 -11.22
N PRO A 12 -0.36 14.99 -11.24
CA PRO A 12 0.15 14.11 -12.28
C PRO A 12 -0.38 14.54 -13.65
N LYS A 13 0.47 14.44 -14.69
CA LYS A 13 0.12 14.79 -16.08
C LYS A 13 -1.10 14.02 -16.59
N ASP A 14 -1.28 12.80 -16.11
CA ASP A 14 -2.44 11.97 -16.33
C ASP A 14 -2.75 11.20 -15.04
N ALA A 15 -3.86 11.55 -14.38
CA ALA A 15 -4.29 10.91 -13.13
C ALA A 15 -4.92 9.52 -13.33
N THR A 16 -5.10 9.07 -14.57
CA THR A 16 -5.58 7.71 -14.88
C THR A 16 -4.46 6.68 -14.91
N GLN A 17 -3.20 7.12 -14.88
CA GLN A 17 -2.03 6.25 -14.94
C GLN A 17 -1.20 6.34 -13.65
N ALA A 18 -0.78 5.19 -13.13
CA ALA A 18 0.19 5.14 -12.04
C ALA A 18 1.57 5.56 -12.53
N THR A 19 2.30 6.32 -11.69
CA THR A 19 3.73 6.59 -11.90
C THR A 19 4.54 5.29 -11.82
N ASP A 20 5.78 5.32 -12.30
CA ASP A 20 6.66 4.15 -12.24
C ASP A 20 6.98 3.72 -10.80
N GLU A 21 6.98 4.66 -9.86
CA GLU A 21 7.19 4.38 -8.44
C GLU A 21 5.95 3.71 -7.84
N GLN A 22 4.77 4.30 -8.05
CA GLN A 22 3.49 3.73 -7.60
C GLN A 22 3.27 2.32 -8.17
N ARG A 23 3.65 2.10 -9.43
CA ARG A 23 3.55 0.78 -10.07
C ARG A 23 4.45 -0.25 -9.39
N ARG A 24 5.69 0.12 -9.06
CA ARG A 24 6.62 -0.77 -8.34
C ARG A 24 6.14 -1.06 -6.92
N GLU A 25 5.50 -0.10 -6.27
CA GLU A 25 4.90 -0.33 -4.95
C GLU A 25 3.71 -1.28 -5.06
N GLN A 26 2.84 -1.09 -6.06
CA GLN A 26 1.70 -1.98 -6.28
C GLN A 26 2.14 -3.41 -6.59
N ASP A 27 3.15 -3.61 -7.45
CA ASP A 27 3.70 -4.95 -7.73
C ASP A 27 4.18 -5.65 -6.45
N LYS A 28 4.81 -4.92 -5.52
CA LYS A 28 5.25 -5.50 -4.23
C LYS A 28 4.07 -5.93 -3.36
N LEU A 29 3.00 -5.15 -3.34
CA LEU A 29 1.80 -5.44 -2.55
C LEU A 29 1.02 -6.62 -3.14
N ASP A 30 0.91 -6.70 -4.46
CA ASP A 30 0.18 -7.77 -5.15
C ASP A 30 0.84 -9.14 -4.88
N HIS A 31 2.17 -9.18 -4.78
CA HIS A 31 2.93 -10.40 -4.48
C HIS A 31 3.17 -10.63 -2.98
N GLN A 32 2.66 -9.76 -2.09
CA GLN A 32 2.93 -9.85 -0.65
C GLN A 32 2.45 -11.16 -0.01
N ASN A 33 1.44 -11.81 -0.60
CA ASN A 33 0.88 -13.06 -0.11
C ASN A 33 1.30 -14.29 -0.94
N ASP A 34 2.17 -14.11 -1.94
CA ASP A 34 2.65 -15.20 -2.79
C ASP A 34 3.78 -16.00 -2.12
N ASP A 35 4.33 -15.50 -1.01
CA ASP A 35 5.32 -16.21 -0.20
C ASP A 35 4.61 -17.28 0.67
N PRO A 36 4.77 -18.58 0.36
CA PRO A 36 4.15 -19.66 1.14
C PRO A 36 4.74 -19.79 2.55
N ASP A 37 5.92 -19.21 2.78
CA ASP A 37 6.60 -19.17 4.08
C ASP A 37 6.31 -17.85 4.83
N ALA A 38 5.46 -16.96 4.27
CA ALA A 38 5.08 -15.72 4.93
C ALA A 38 4.45 -15.96 6.30
N PRO A 39 4.80 -15.13 7.32
CA PRO A 39 4.14 -15.20 8.61
C PRO A 39 2.63 -15.01 8.43
N ALA A 40 1.85 -15.79 9.17
CA ALA A 40 0.38 -15.79 9.08
C ALA A 40 -0.22 -16.32 7.76
N GLY A 41 0.56 -16.96 6.86
CA GLY A 41 0.03 -17.59 5.63
C GLY A 41 -1.06 -18.67 5.86
N TRP A 42 -1.14 -19.23 7.06
CA TRP A 42 -2.20 -20.18 7.47
C TRP A 42 -3.23 -19.55 8.41
N GLN A 43 -3.05 -18.29 8.81
CA GLN A 43 -3.99 -17.65 9.73
C GLN A 43 -5.23 -17.20 8.97
N THR A 44 -6.40 -17.54 9.52
CA THR A 44 -7.70 -17.08 8.99
C THR A 44 -8.20 -15.94 9.88
N HIS A 45 -8.97 -15.00 9.31
CA HIS A 45 -9.57 -13.87 10.06
C HIS A 45 -10.31 -14.29 11.35
N ARG A 46 -10.79 -15.54 11.43
CA ARG A 46 -11.43 -16.15 12.61
C ARG A 46 -10.50 -16.41 13.80
N GLN A 47 -9.19 -16.27 13.61
CA GLN A 47 -8.16 -16.48 14.63
C GLN A 47 -7.64 -15.16 15.21
N ILE A 48 -8.10 -14.02 14.67
CA ILE A 48 -7.82 -12.69 15.19
C ILE A 48 -8.96 -12.37 16.18
N PRO A 49 -8.67 -12.19 17.48
CA PRO A 49 -9.69 -11.75 18.43
C PRO A 49 -10.23 -10.37 18.03
N ASP A 50 -11.55 -10.19 18.09
CA ASP A 50 -12.14 -8.85 17.94
C ASP A 50 -11.65 -7.96 19.09
N GLU A 51 -11.02 -6.85 18.74
CA GLU A 51 -10.62 -5.82 19.70
C GLU A 51 -11.89 -5.13 20.27
N ASN A 52 -12.01 -5.05 21.60
CA ASN A 52 -13.15 -4.44 22.30
C ASN A 52 -12.80 -3.05 22.84
#